data_AF-A0A7V0XW54-F1
#
_entry.id   AF-A0A7V0XW54-F1
#
_cell.length_a   1.000
_cell.length_b   1.000
_cell.length_c   1.000
_cell.angle_alpha   90.00
_cell.angle_beta   90.00
_cell.angle_gamma   90.00
#
_symmetry.space_group_name_H-M   'P 1'
#
loop_
_entity.id
_entity.type
_entity.pdbx_description
1 polymer ?
#
loop_
_entity_poly.entity_id
_entity_poly.type
_entity_poly.pdbx_seq_one_letter_code
_entity_poly.pdbx_strand_id
1 'polypeptide(L)'
;MKFYRESIYRVAIPASKTVNRGDIYVPHIASDDDWFTGLSLVNVTAGPRTIFFEADNGLTKFLELAPGEHKALTIRSLFDNQPQPGIQSAIIRNSAGIIGLELFGSSGDGKQLSGILLRDRSAQEIFYPHLATTDGWRTGAVAFNCAPETANLGFTTFSAGGAQLSTVNVKSGRPQ
;
A
#
# COMPACT_ATOMS: atom_id res chain seq x y z
N MET A 1 4.66 -10.25 11.08
CA MET A 1 3.51 -11.16 10.89
C MET A 1 3.70 -11.96 9.61
N LYS A 2 3.34 -13.24 9.60
CA LYS A 2 3.44 -14.12 8.42
C LYS A 2 2.04 -14.46 7.94
N PHE A 3 1.72 -14.15 6.68
CA PHE A 3 0.51 -14.59 6.02
C PHE A 3 0.87 -15.74 5.08
N TYR A 4 0.05 -16.79 5.09
CA TYR A 4 0.37 -18.02 4.39
C TYR A 4 -0.92 -18.79 4.08
N ARG A 5 -1.00 -19.30 2.86
CA ARG A 5 -1.93 -20.34 2.47
C ARG A 5 -1.16 -21.43 1.75
N GLU A 6 -1.28 -22.65 2.27
CA GLU A 6 -0.52 -23.80 1.79
C GLU A 6 -0.64 -23.98 0.28
N SER A 7 0.51 -24.15 -0.36
CA SER A 7 0.64 -24.33 -1.82
C SER A 7 0.06 -23.21 -2.70
N ILE A 8 -0.29 -22.07 -2.10
CA ILE A 8 -0.84 -20.90 -2.81
C ILE A 8 0.09 -19.71 -2.64
N TYR A 9 0.29 -19.18 -1.43
CA TYR A 9 1.15 -18.00 -1.24
C TYR A 9 1.72 -17.88 0.17
N ARG A 10 2.76 -17.05 0.32
CA ARG A 10 3.39 -16.74 1.60
C ARG A 10 4.06 -15.36 1.57
N VAL A 11 3.75 -14.52 2.55
CA VAL A 11 4.43 -13.24 2.77
C VAL A 11 4.75 -13.05 4.25
N ALA A 12 5.87 -12.37 4.53
CA ALA A 12 6.18 -11.85 5.86
C ALA A 12 6.21 -10.33 5.79
N ILE A 13 5.43 -9.68 6.66
CA ILE A 13 5.42 -8.23 6.80
C ILE A 13 5.99 -7.89 8.18
N PRO A 14 6.89 -6.90 8.32
CA PRO A 14 7.43 -6.51 9.61
C PRO A 14 6.30 -6.19 10.60
N ALA A 15 6.47 -6.59 11.86
CA ALA A 15 5.60 -6.10 12.92
C ALA A 15 5.97 -4.63 13.20
N SER A 16 4.97 -3.78 13.46
CA SER A 16 5.21 -2.40 13.89
C SER A 16 4.86 -2.25 15.36
N LYS A 17 5.75 -1.62 16.13
CA LYS A 17 5.44 -1.09 17.47
C LYS A 17 4.99 0.37 17.43
N THR A 18 5.15 1.02 16.27
CA THR A 18 4.77 2.42 16.07
C THR A 18 3.35 2.48 15.54
N VAL A 19 2.50 3.22 16.26
CA VAL A 19 1.15 3.57 15.84
C VAL A 19 1.16 4.82 14.96
N ASN A 20 0.26 4.89 13.99
CA ASN A 20 0.07 6.10 13.20
C ASN A 20 -0.62 7.18 14.06
N ARG A 21 -0.22 8.44 13.87
CA ARG A 21 -0.69 9.64 14.57
C ARG A 21 -1.41 10.61 13.64
N GLY A 22 -1.18 10.52 12.34
CA GLY A 22 -1.87 11.30 11.31
C GLY A 22 -2.66 10.43 10.34
N ASP A 23 -2.90 10.99 9.16
CA ASP A 23 -3.51 10.27 8.03
C ASP A 23 -2.55 9.21 7.49
N ILE A 24 -3.10 8.09 7.04
CA ILE A 24 -2.34 6.95 6.53
C ILE A 24 -2.42 6.95 5.00
N TYR A 25 -1.28 6.72 4.33
CA TYR A 25 -1.21 6.65 2.87
C TYR A 25 -1.29 5.22 2.36
N VAL A 26 -2.12 5.00 1.33
CA VAL A 26 -2.27 3.74 0.59
C VAL A 26 -1.67 3.94 -0.81
N PRO A 27 -0.38 3.61 -1.00
CA PRO A 27 0.38 4.03 -2.18
C PRO A 27 0.01 3.34 -3.49
N HIS A 28 -0.60 2.15 -3.46
CA HIS A 28 -0.90 1.42 -4.68
C HIS A 28 -2.14 0.53 -4.55
N ILE A 29 -3.17 0.83 -5.33
CA ILE A 29 -4.40 0.07 -5.34
C ILE A 29 -4.58 -0.63 -6.68
N ALA A 30 -4.88 -1.92 -6.62
CA ALA A 30 -5.45 -2.71 -7.70
C ALA A 30 -6.75 -3.36 -7.20
N SER A 31 -7.78 -3.37 -8.04
CA SER A 31 -9.08 -3.96 -7.69
C SER A 31 -9.81 -4.36 -8.98
N ASP A 32 -9.28 -5.36 -9.65
CA ASP A 32 -9.79 -5.91 -10.90
C ASP A 32 -9.88 -7.44 -10.80
N ASP A 33 -10.00 -8.13 -11.93
CA ASP A 33 -10.18 -9.58 -11.97
C ASP A 33 -8.86 -10.35 -11.80
N ASP A 34 -7.72 -9.69 -11.99
CA ASP A 34 -6.39 -10.28 -11.92
C ASP A 34 -5.65 -9.92 -10.62
N TRP A 35 -6.00 -8.79 -9.99
CA TRP A 35 -5.31 -8.26 -8.83
C TRP A 35 -6.26 -7.69 -7.77
N PHE A 36 -5.87 -7.85 -6.52
CA PHE A 36 -6.54 -7.23 -5.38
C PHE A 36 -5.55 -6.53 -4.45
N THR A 37 -5.98 -5.38 -3.95
CA THR A 37 -5.44 -4.74 -2.76
C THR A 37 -6.31 -5.07 -1.56
N GLY A 38 -5.68 -5.62 -0.53
CA GLY A 38 -6.26 -5.87 0.79
C GLY A 38 -5.78 -4.85 1.81
N LEU A 39 -6.66 -4.48 2.74
CA LEU A 39 -6.36 -3.66 3.90
C LEU A 39 -6.65 -4.46 5.16
N SER A 40 -5.70 -4.43 6.10
CA SER A 40 -5.87 -4.99 7.45
C SER A 40 -5.60 -3.89 8.46
N LEU A 41 -6.64 -3.44 9.16
CA LEU A 41 -6.63 -2.27 10.03
C LEU A 41 -7.01 -2.67 11.45
N VAL A 42 -6.29 -2.17 12.44
CA VAL A 42 -6.61 -2.36 13.86
C VAL A 42 -6.66 -1.03 14.59
N ASN A 43 -7.72 -0.82 15.37
CA ASN A 43 -7.85 0.32 16.28
C ASN A 43 -7.20 -0.02 17.63
N VAL A 44 -6.07 0.59 17.94
CA VAL A 44 -5.36 0.36 19.21
C VAL A 44 -5.70 1.40 20.28
N THR A 45 -6.71 2.24 20.04
CA THR A 45 -7.18 3.22 21.03
C THR A 45 -8.23 2.62 21.95
N ALA A 46 -8.46 3.25 23.10
CA ALA A 46 -9.47 2.83 24.07
C ALA A 46 -10.91 3.18 23.66
N GLY A 47 -11.09 3.98 22.61
CA GLY A 47 -12.39 4.44 22.11
C GLY A 47 -12.68 3.96 20.69
N PRO A 48 -13.95 3.94 20.26
CA PRO A 48 -14.29 3.68 18.87
C PRO A 48 -13.71 4.75 17.95
N ARG A 49 -13.43 4.38 16.70
CA ARG A 49 -12.88 5.25 15.67
C ARG A 49 -13.66 5.11 14.37
N THR A 50 -14.01 6.25 13.78
CA THR A 50 -14.50 6.32 12.40
C THR A 50 -13.40 6.90 11.53
N ILE A 51 -12.93 6.13 10.56
CA ILE A 51 -11.91 6.54 9.59
C ILE A 51 -12.54 6.72 8.21
N PHE A 52 -11.93 7.57 7.39
CA PHE A 52 -12.43 7.88 6.05
C PHE A 52 -11.40 7.47 5.01
N PHE A 53 -11.80 6.61 4.09
CA PHE A 53 -11.03 6.24 2.92
C PHE A 53 -11.36 7.23 1.80
N GLU A 54 -10.37 8.01 1.38
CA GLU A 54 -10.44 8.93 0.25
C GLU A 54 -9.58 8.38 -0.89
N ALA A 55 -10.23 7.84 -1.92
CA ALA A 55 -9.55 7.42 -3.14
C ALA A 55 -9.04 8.63 -3.92
N ASP A 56 -8.00 8.42 -4.72
CA ASP A 56 -7.55 9.42 -5.69
C ASP A 56 -8.68 9.84 -6.63
N ASN A 57 -9.43 8.92 -7.22
CA ASN A 57 -10.55 9.29 -8.10
C ASN A 57 -11.75 10.03 -7.43
N GLY A 58 -11.63 10.47 -6.17
CA GLY A 58 -12.61 11.26 -5.44
C GLY A 58 -13.68 10.44 -4.72
N LEU A 59 -13.70 9.12 -4.91
CA LEU A 59 -14.60 8.24 -4.17
C LEU A 59 -14.24 8.20 -2.69
N THR A 60 -15.27 8.17 -1.83
CA THR A 60 -15.09 8.10 -0.38
C THR A 60 -15.92 6.98 0.23
N LYS A 61 -15.36 6.35 1.27
CA LYS A 61 -16.04 5.38 2.14
C LYS A 61 -15.60 5.63 3.58
N PHE A 62 -16.42 5.24 4.55
CA PHE A 62 -16.02 5.26 5.96
C PHE A 62 -16.01 3.86 6.54
N LEU A 63 -15.20 3.67 7.57
CA LEU A 63 -15.14 2.45 8.36
C LEU A 63 -15.20 2.81 9.84
N GLU A 64 -16.05 2.11 10.58
CA GLU A 64 -16.06 2.16 12.04
C GLU A 64 -15.23 1.01 12.59
N LEU A 65 -14.44 1.29 13.62
CA LEU A 65 -13.61 0.32 14.34
C LEU A 65 -13.84 0.51 15.83
N ALA A 66 -14.43 -0.48 16.49
CA ALA A 66 -14.53 -0.52 17.94
C ALA A 66 -13.13 -0.55 18.61
N PRO A 67 -13.01 -0.25 19.91
CA PRO A 67 -11.73 -0.36 20.62
C PRO A 67 -11.12 -1.77 20.47
N GLY A 68 -9.88 -1.86 20.03
CA GLY A 68 -9.19 -3.15 19.81
C GLY A 68 -9.66 -3.93 18.59
N GLU A 69 -10.66 -3.44 17.83
CA GLU A 69 -11.20 -4.15 16.68
C GLU A 69 -10.17 -4.20 15.54
N HIS A 70 -10.09 -5.38 14.93
CA HIS A 70 -9.36 -5.63 13.70
C HIS A 70 -10.35 -5.91 12.57
N LYS A 71 -10.18 -5.23 11.44
CA LYS A 71 -10.90 -5.51 10.19
C LYS A 71 -9.91 -5.83 9.07
N ALA A 72 -10.18 -6.91 8.36
CA ALA A 72 -9.50 -7.26 7.11
C ALA A 72 -10.51 -7.26 5.97
N LEU A 73 -10.20 -6.54 4.89
CA LEU A 73 -11.09 -6.33 3.76
C LEU A 73 -10.29 -6.12 2.47
N THR A 74 -10.90 -6.34 1.32
CA THR A 74 -10.35 -5.91 0.02
C THR A 74 -10.98 -4.59 -0.40
N ILE A 75 -10.30 -3.85 -1.30
CA ILE A 75 -10.91 -2.66 -1.92
C ILE A 75 -12.25 -3.02 -2.57
N ARG A 76 -12.33 -4.16 -3.27
CA ARG A 76 -13.58 -4.69 -3.80
C ARG A 76 -14.68 -4.80 -2.73
N SER A 77 -14.40 -5.39 -1.57
CA SER A 77 -15.39 -5.50 -0.49
C SER A 77 -15.76 -4.17 0.18
N LEU A 78 -14.88 -3.18 0.18
CA LEU A 78 -15.16 -1.82 0.67
C LEU A 78 -16.20 -1.10 -0.22
N PHE A 79 -16.24 -1.47 -1.50
CA PHE A 79 -17.15 -0.92 -2.50
C PHE A 79 -18.20 -1.94 -2.92
N ASP A 80 -18.87 -2.55 -1.94
CA ASP A 80 -20.06 -3.38 -2.15
C ASP A 80 -19.80 -4.59 -3.07
N ASN A 81 -18.60 -5.16 -2.92
CA ASN A 81 -18.06 -6.26 -3.72
C ASN A 81 -17.87 -5.95 -5.22
N GLN A 82 -17.79 -4.68 -5.60
CA GLN A 82 -17.53 -4.24 -6.97
C GLN A 82 -16.03 -3.96 -7.22
N PRO A 83 -15.47 -4.43 -8.35
CA PRO A 83 -14.12 -4.05 -8.74
C PRO A 83 -14.01 -2.52 -8.88
N GLN A 84 -12.84 -1.98 -8.55
CA GLN A 84 -12.54 -0.56 -8.61
C GLN A 84 -11.23 -0.33 -9.37
N PRO A 85 -11.16 -0.67 -10.68
CA PRO A 85 -9.94 -0.52 -11.47
C PRO A 85 -9.52 0.94 -11.66
N GLY A 86 -10.43 1.89 -11.41
CA GLY A 86 -10.16 3.32 -11.48
C GLY A 86 -9.56 3.94 -10.21
N ILE A 87 -9.38 3.19 -9.12
CA ILE A 87 -8.71 3.66 -7.90
C ILE A 87 -7.26 3.20 -7.95
N GLN A 88 -6.30 4.12 -7.92
CA GLN A 88 -4.86 3.78 -7.98
C GLN A 88 -4.15 3.99 -6.65
N SER A 89 -4.72 4.82 -5.78
CA SER A 89 -4.17 5.17 -4.47
C SER A 89 -5.25 5.76 -3.58
N ALA A 90 -4.97 5.88 -2.29
CA ALA A 90 -5.90 6.50 -1.34
C ALA A 90 -5.21 7.08 -0.10
N ILE A 91 -5.96 7.89 0.63
CA ILE A 91 -5.58 8.37 1.96
C ILE A 91 -6.66 7.92 2.95
N ILE A 92 -6.26 7.29 4.05
CA ILE A 92 -7.14 6.97 5.16
C ILE A 92 -7.02 8.07 6.21
N ARG A 93 -8.04 8.94 6.26
CA ARG A 93 -8.14 10.07 7.18
C ARG A 93 -8.59 9.68 8.57
N ASN A 94 -8.29 10.56 9.53
CA ASN A 94 -8.68 10.42 10.94
C ASN A 94 -8.17 9.10 11.57
N SER A 95 -6.99 8.67 11.14
CA SER A 95 -6.44 7.34 11.44
C SER A 95 -5.39 7.35 12.56
N ALA A 96 -5.35 8.42 13.36
CA ALA A 96 -4.59 8.46 14.59
C ALA A 96 -5.01 7.32 15.53
N GLY A 97 -4.08 6.46 15.91
CA GLY A 97 -4.35 5.27 16.71
C GLY A 97 -4.70 4.01 15.90
N ILE A 98 -4.59 4.06 14.57
CA ILE A 98 -4.78 2.89 13.70
C ILE A 98 -3.41 2.34 13.28
N ILE A 99 -3.26 1.01 13.35
CA ILE A 99 -2.16 0.29 12.70
C ILE A 99 -2.72 -0.42 11.49
N GLY A 100 -2.05 -0.27 10.34
CA GLY A 100 -2.52 -0.81 9.07
C GLY A 100 -1.48 -1.63 8.33
N LEU A 101 -1.96 -2.57 7.53
CA LEU A 101 -1.22 -3.31 6.53
C LEU A 101 -1.93 -3.18 5.19
N GLU A 102 -1.16 -3.01 4.14
CA GLU A 102 -1.60 -3.14 2.76
C GLU A 102 -1.08 -4.47 2.22
N LEU A 103 -1.95 -5.21 1.54
CA LEU A 103 -1.66 -6.50 0.94
C LEU A 103 -1.89 -6.39 -0.56
N PHE A 104 -0.97 -6.93 -1.35
CA PHE A 104 -1.09 -7.02 -2.80
C PHE A 104 -1.14 -8.50 -3.16
N GLY A 105 -2.18 -8.94 -3.86
CA GLY A 105 -2.26 -10.32 -4.30
C GLY A 105 -2.87 -10.45 -5.68
N SER A 106 -2.49 -11.52 -6.35
CA SER A 106 -3.10 -11.93 -7.60
C SER A 106 -4.39 -12.72 -7.34
N SER A 107 -5.40 -12.48 -8.16
CA SER A 107 -6.61 -13.28 -8.29
C SER A 107 -6.41 -14.38 -9.35
N GLY A 108 -7.36 -15.32 -9.46
CA GLY A 108 -7.32 -16.40 -10.45
C GLY A 108 -6.19 -17.41 -10.24
N ASP A 109 -5.44 -17.71 -11.30
CA ASP A 109 -4.35 -18.71 -11.31
C ASP A 109 -3.02 -18.19 -10.73
N GLY A 110 -2.96 -16.89 -10.42
CA GLY A 110 -1.80 -16.27 -9.79
C GLY A 110 -1.62 -16.71 -8.33
N LYS A 111 -0.36 -16.90 -7.93
CA LYS A 111 0.05 -17.36 -6.58
C LYS A 111 0.90 -16.32 -5.85
N GLN A 112 0.64 -15.04 -6.10
CA GLN A 112 1.41 -13.94 -5.54
C GLN A 112 0.68 -13.32 -4.36
N LEU A 113 1.44 -13.08 -3.28
CA LEU A 113 1.01 -12.26 -2.16
C LEU A 113 2.23 -11.49 -1.65
N SER A 114 2.06 -10.19 -1.49
CA SER A 114 3.02 -9.29 -0.87
C SER A 114 2.28 -8.32 0.05
N GLY A 115 3.02 -7.47 0.76
CA GLY A 115 2.40 -6.41 1.54
C GLY A 115 3.41 -5.56 2.28
N ILE A 116 2.94 -4.40 2.71
CA ILE A 116 3.71 -3.40 3.43
C ILE A 116 2.95 -2.89 4.65
N LEU A 117 3.69 -2.26 5.57
CA LEU A 117 3.08 -1.51 6.66
C LEU A 117 2.54 -0.19 6.11
N LEU A 118 1.29 0.10 6.41
CA LEU A 118 0.69 1.40 6.15
C LEU A 118 1.19 2.42 7.18
N ARG A 119 1.60 3.59 6.70
CA ARG A 119 2.27 4.63 7.50
C ARG A 119 1.66 6.01 7.28
N ASP A 120 1.76 6.83 8.31
CA ASP A 120 1.42 8.25 8.32
C ASP A 120 2.60 9.20 8.05
N ARG A 121 3.68 8.65 7.52
CA ARG A 121 4.91 9.38 7.22
C ARG A 121 5.41 9.03 5.83
N SER A 122 5.94 10.03 5.15
CA SER A 122 6.70 9.84 3.92
C SER A 122 8.17 9.56 4.22
N ALA A 123 8.87 9.07 3.21
CA ALA A 123 10.33 8.98 3.20
C ALA A 123 10.84 9.77 1.98
N GLN A 124 12.01 10.41 2.13
CA GLN A 124 12.67 11.07 1.00
C GLN A 124 13.49 10.10 0.16
N GLU A 125 13.84 8.93 0.73
CA GLU A 125 14.62 7.89 0.07
C GLU A 125 14.03 6.51 0.36
N ILE A 126 13.97 5.67 -0.67
CA ILE A 126 13.51 4.28 -0.58
C ILE A 126 14.51 3.41 -1.32
N PHE A 127 14.95 2.32 -0.67
CA PHE A 127 15.92 1.40 -1.23
C PHE A 127 15.24 0.10 -1.64
N TYR A 128 15.42 -0.28 -2.91
CA TYR A 128 14.99 -1.57 -3.43
C TYR A 128 16.23 -2.44 -3.64
N PRO A 129 16.50 -3.43 -2.77
CA PRO A 129 17.76 -4.18 -2.78
C PRO A 129 17.89 -5.12 -3.98
N HIS A 130 16.80 -5.38 -4.72
CA HIS A 130 16.80 -6.27 -5.86
C HIS A 130 15.83 -5.76 -6.94
N LEU A 131 16.36 -5.56 -8.15
CA LEU A 131 15.62 -5.21 -9.35
C LEU A 131 15.97 -6.27 -10.41
N ALA A 132 14.99 -7.04 -10.86
CA ALA A 132 15.19 -8.07 -11.87
C ALA A 132 14.24 -7.87 -13.06
N THR A 133 14.81 -7.93 -14.26
CA THR A 133 14.08 -7.83 -15.54
C THR A 133 14.49 -8.94 -16.51
N THR A 134 14.70 -10.16 -16.00
CA THR A 134 15.15 -11.32 -16.78
C THR A 134 14.16 -12.47 -16.66
N ASP A 135 14.12 -13.36 -17.66
CA ASP A 135 13.40 -14.63 -17.62
C ASP A 135 11.92 -14.55 -17.21
N GLY A 136 11.21 -13.55 -17.76
CA GLY A 136 9.79 -13.32 -17.48
C GLY A 136 9.51 -12.55 -16.18
N TRP A 137 10.52 -12.26 -15.36
CA TRP A 137 10.38 -11.39 -14.20
C TRP A 137 10.45 -9.92 -14.60
N ARG A 138 9.58 -9.10 -13.99
CA ARG A 138 9.63 -7.64 -14.07
C ARG A 138 9.49 -7.08 -12.67
N THR A 139 10.35 -6.14 -12.29
CA THR A 139 10.19 -5.36 -11.07
C THR A 139 9.52 -4.03 -11.39
N GLY A 140 8.33 -3.81 -10.82
CA GLY A 140 7.72 -2.49 -10.74
C GLY A 140 8.11 -1.81 -9.43
N ALA A 141 8.34 -0.49 -9.48
CA ALA A 141 8.48 0.34 -8.30
C ALA A 141 7.42 1.44 -8.35
N VAL A 142 6.70 1.62 -7.24
CA VAL A 142 5.67 2.66 -7.11
C VAL A 142 6.08 3.60 -5.99
N ALA A 143 5.92 4.90 -6.23
CA ALA A 143 6.12 5.94 -5.23
C ALA A 143 4.87 6.82 -5.21
N PHE A 144 4.40 7.11 -4.00
CA PHE A 144 3.25 7.98 -3.78
C PHE A 144 3.75 9.34 -3.26
N ASN A 145 3.43 10.41 -3.98
CA ASN A 145 3.79 11.76 -3.56
C ASN A 145 2.78 12.28 -2.52
N CYS A 146 3.21 12.33 -1.26
CA CYS A 146 2.41 12.88 -0.16
C CYS A 146 2.39 14.42 -0.12
N ALA A 147 3.21 15.10 -0.91
CA ALA A 147 3.32 16.56 -0.89
C ALA A 147 2.17 17.23 -1.68
N PRO A 148 1.78 18.47 -1.31
CA PRO A 148 0.79 19.22 -2.07
C PRO A 148 1.31 19.69 -3.44
N GLU A 149 2.64 19.75 -3.59
CA GLU A 149 3.34 20.18 -4.81
C GLU A 149 3.83 18.99 -5.63
N THR A 150 4.10 19.22 -6.92
CA THR A 150 4.77 18.22 -7.77
C THR A 150 6.18 17.93 -7.25
N ALA A 151 6.48 16.66 -6.99
CA ALA A 151 7.80 16.20 -6.59
C ALA A 151 8.64 15.78 -7.79
N ASN A 152 9.95 16.05 -7.74
CA ASN A 152 10.93 15.45 -8.64
C ASN A 152 11.56 14.23 -7.95
N LEU A 153 11.28 13.04 -8.48
CA LEU A 153 11.77 11.77 -7.95
C LEU A 153 12.98 11.30 -8.77
N GLY A 154 14.11 11.09 -8.10
CA GLY A 154 15.32 10.52 -8.70
C GLY A 154 15.37 9.01 -8.49
N PHE A 155 15.41 8.24 -9.58
CA PHE A 155 15.62 6.79 -9.57
C PHE A 155 17.05 6.49 -9.94
N THR A 156 17.88 6.22 -8.93
CA THR A 156 19.28 5.85 -9.12
C THR A 156 19.44 4.33 -9.05
N THR A 157 20.01 3.73 -10.08
CA THR A 157 20.24 2.28 -10.17
C THR A 157 21.70 1.94 -9.95
N PHE A 158 21.95 0.74 -9.42
CA PHE A 158 23.29 0.24 -9.11
C PHE A 158 23.46 -1.17 -9.71
N SER A 159 24.68 -1.47 -10.14
CA SER A 159 25.09 -2.82 -10.53
C SER A 159 25.14 -3.75 -9.33
N ALA A 160 25.23 -5.06 -9.58
CA ALA A 160 25.40 -6.06 -8.52
C ALA A 160 26.65 -5.82 -7.65
N GLY A 161 27.68 -5.14 -8.17
CA GLY A 161 28.88 -4.75 -7.44
C GLY A 161 28.77 -3.43 -6.67
N GLY A 162 27.60 -2.78 -6.68
CA GLY A 162 27.36 -1.50 -6.00
C GLY A 162 27.81 -0.25 -6.77
N ALA A 163 28.34 -0.39 -7.99
CA ALA A 163 28.64 0.76 -8.84
C ALA A 163 27.34 1.38 -9.38
N GLN A 164 27.18 2.70 -9.25
CA GLN A 164 26.05 3.44 -9.81
C GLN A 164 26.05 3.30 -11.34
N LEU A 165 24.87 3.05 -11.92
CA LEU A 165 24.69 2.89 -13.35
C LEU A 165 24.09 4.15 -13.98
N SER A 166 22.91 4.55 -13.53
CA SER A 166 22.19 5.71 -14.07
C SER A 166 21.23 6.30 -13.05
N THR A 167 20.88 7.56 -13.27
CA THR A 167 19.80 8.25 -12.55
C THR A 167 18.78 8.76 -13.56
N VAL A 168 17.50 8.43 -13.35
CA VAL A 168 16.38 8.94 -14.13
C VAL A 168 15.51 9.81 -13.22
N ASN A 169 15.12 10.99 -13.69
CA ASN A 169 14.23 11.87 -12.95
C ASN A 169 12.80 11.76 -13.49
N VAL A 170 11.83 11.58 -12.60
CA VAL A 170 10.41 11.52 -12.92
C VAL A 170 9.67 12.56 -12.09
N LYS A 171 8.73 13.28 -12.72
CA LYS A 171 7.83 14.18 -12.00
C LYS A 171 6.64 13.40 -11.47
N SER A 172 6.33 13.56 -10.20
CA SER A 172 5.15 12.98 -9.56
C SER A 172 4.26 14.11 -9.06
N GLY A 173 3.13 14.30 -9.74
CA GLY A 173 2.08 15.20 -9.27
C GLY A 173 1.40 14.65 -8.02
N ARG A 174 0.51 15.44 -7.43
CA ARG A 174 -0.40 14.93 -6.40
C ARG A 174 -1.42 13.99 -7.07
N PRO A 175 -1.74 12.83 -6.47
CA PRO A 175 -2.96 12.11 -6.85
C PRO A 175 -4.15 13.03 -6.62
N GLN A 176 -4.81 13.43 -7.72
CA GLN A 176 -6.06 14.17 -7.69
C GLN A 176 -7.17 13.21 -7.36
#